data_AF-Q7Z599-F1
#
_entry.id   AF-Q7Z599-F1
#
_cell.length_a   1.000
_cell.length_b   1.000
_cell.length_c   1.000
_cell.angle_alpha   90.00
_cell.angle_beta   90.00
_cell.angle_gamma   90.00
#
_symmetry.space_group_name_H-M   'P 1'
#
loop_
_entity.id
_entity.type
_entity.pdbx_description
1 polymer ?
#
loop_
_entity_poly.entity_id
_entity_poly.type
_entity_poly.pdbx_seq_one_letter_code
_entity_poly.pdbx_strand_id
1 'polypeptide(L)'
;DPGRCYRVTWFTSWSPCYDCARHVADFLRGNPNLSLRIFTARLYFCEDRKAEPEGLRRLHRAGVQIAIMTFKDYFYCWNTFVENHERTFKAWEGLHENSVRLSRQLRRILL
;
A
#
# COMPACT_ATOMS: atom_id res chain seq x y z
N ASP A 1 -13.78 18.27 -7.29
CA ASP A 1 -15.25 18.31 -7.42
C ASP A 1 -15.86 17.36 -6.39
N PRO A 2 -16.49 17.88 -5.33
CA PRO A 2 -17.12 17.10 -4.26
C PRO A 2 -18.37 16.33 -4.71
N GLY A 3 -18.96 16.67 -5.87
CA GLY A 3 -20.09 15.94 -6.44
C GLY A 3 -19.72 14.67 -7.20
N ARG A 4 -18.42 14.36 -7.34
CA ARG A 4 -17.93 13.16 -8.05
C ARG A 4 -17.35 12.14 -7.08
N CYS A 5 -17.49 10.86 -7.42
CA CYS A 5 -16.83 9.77 -6.72
C CYS A 5 -15.44 9.50 -7.30
N TYR A 6 -14.45 9.30 -6.43
CA TYR A 6 -13.06 9.01 -6.82
C TYR A 6 -12.61 7.67 -6.25
N ARG A 7 -11.78 6.97 -7.04
CA ARG A 7 -11.10 5.76 -6.60
C ARG A 7 -9.62 5.87 -6.90
N VAL A 8 -8.85 6.07 -5.86
CA VAL A 8 -7.40 6.26 -5.93
C VAL A 8 -6.71 4.94 -5.61
N THR A 9 -5.65 4.63 -6.35
CA THR A 9 -4.82 3.44 -6.11
C THR A 9 -3.36 3.86 -6.07
N TRP A 10 -2.68 3.52 -4.98
CA TRP A 10 -1.27 3.78 -4.76
C TRP A 10 -0.47 2.50 -4.87
N PHE A 11 0.67 2.59 -5.54
CA PHE A 11 1.74 1.61 -5.49
C PHE A 11 2.94 2.27 -4.85
N THR A 12 3.25 1.92 -3.60
CA THR A 12 4.30 2.58 -2.81
C THR A 12 5.47 1.64 -2.57
N SER A 13 6.69 2.18 -2.61
CA SER A 13 7.88 1.39 -2.30
C SER A 13 7.99 1.01 -0.82
N TRP A 14 7.35 1.78 0.06
CA TRP A 14 7.29 1.59 1.49
C TRP A 14 5.87 1.93 1.98
N SER A 15 5.43 1.27 3.05
CA SER A 15 4.17 1.63 3.71
C SER A 15 4.30 3.01 4.35
N PRO A 16 3.21 3.78 4.50
CA PRO A 16 3.27 5.08 5.14
C PRO A 16 3.76 4.96 6.59
N CYS A 17 4.50 5.95 7.06
CA CYS A 17 4.77 6.12 8.49
C CYS A 17 3.49 6.51 9.25
N TYR A 18 3.55 6.55 10.58
CA TYR A 18 2.39 6.88 11.42
C TYR A 18 1.76 8.24 11.08
N ASP A 19 2.57 9.30 10.92
CA ASP A 19 2.03 10.64 10.64
C ASP A 19 1.40 10.75 9.25
N CYS A 20 2.02 10.13 8.24
CA CYS A 20 1.41 10.03 6.90
C CYS A 20 0.09 9.27 6.95
N ALA A 21 0.04 8.14 7.67
CA ALA A 21 -1.16 7.36 7.85
C ALA A 21 -2.28 8.15 8.55
N ARG A 22 -1.93 8.94 9.57
CA ARG A 22 -2.86 9.85 10.26
C ARG A 22 -3.44 10.89 9.31
N HIS A 23 -2.59 11.64 8.59
CA HIS A 23 -3.05 12.68 7.68
C HIS A 23 -3.93 12.13 6.55
N VAL A 24 -3.58 10.96 6.00
CA VAL A 24 -4.41 10.30 4.98
C VAL A 24 -5.76 9.86 5.55
N ALA A 25 -5.80 9.30 6.75
CA ALA A 25 -7.05 8.91 7.40
C ALA A 25 -7.96 10.12 7.68
N ASP A 26 -7.39 11.25 8.13
CA ASP A 26 -8.14 12.48 8.36
C ASP A 26 -8.64 13.10 7.06
N PHE A 27 -7.82 13.07 5.99
CA PHE A 27 -8.24 13.50 4.66
C PHE A 27 -9.42 12.67 4.13
N LEU A 28 -9.37 11.34 4.27
CA LEU A 28 -10.46 10.45 3.85
C LEU A 28 -11.74 10.69 4.65
N ARG A 29 -11.63 10.97 5.96
CA ARG A 29 -12.78 11.33 6.79
C ARG A 29 -13.49 12.60 6.30
N GLY A 30 -12.72 13.58 5.81
CA GLY A 30 -13.25 14.81 5.22
C GLY A 30 -13.78 14.66 3.79
N ASN A 31 -13.49 13.53 3.11
CA ASN A 31 -13.81 13.31 1.69
C ASN A 31 -14.46 11.93 1.49
N PRO A 32 -15.71 11.72 1.93
CA PRO A 32 -16.37 10.41 1.89
C PRO A 32 -16.63 9.90 0.46
N ASN A 33 -16.57 10.78 -0.53
CA ASN A 33 -16.67 10.46 -1.96
C ASN A 33 -15.37 9.88 -2.55
N LEU A 34 -14.29 9.75 -1.77
CA LEU A 34 -13.01 9.21 -2.21
C LEU A 34 -12.70 7.88 -1.50
N SER A 35 -12.39 6.85 -2.30
CA SER A 35 -11.88 5.56 -1.81
C SER A 35 -10.40 5.40 -2.16
N LEU A 36 -9.63 4.79 -1.26
CA LEU A 36 -8.19 4.59 -1.42
C LEU A 36 -7.82 3.11 -1.28
N ARG A 37 -6.94 2.65 -2.18
CA ARG A 37 -6.25 1.36 -2.12
C ARG A 37 -4.75 1.60 -2.11
N ILE A 38 -4.03 0.92 -1.23
CA ILE A 38 -2.56 1.02 -1.11
C ILE A 38 -1.98 -0.37 -1.30
N PHE A 39 -1.17 -0.52 -2.35
CA PHE A 39 -0.31 -1.67 -2.57
C PHE A 39 1.12 -1.25 -2.22
N THR A 40 1.69 -1.79 -1.15
CA THR A 40 3.05 -1.46 -0.73
C THR A 40 4.03 -2.60 -1.01
N ALA A 41 5.21 -2.26 -1.52
CA ALA A 41 6.30 -3.20 -1.76
C ALA A 41 6.91 -3.71 -0.44
N ARG A 42 7.02 -2.84 0.58
CA ARG A 42 7.68 -3.12 1.86
C ARG A 42 6.93 -2.49 3.03
N LEU A 43 7.15 -3.01 4.23
CA LEU A 43 6.58 -2.47 5.47
C LEU A 43 7.63 -1.61 6.19
N TYR A 44 7.35 -0.33 6.34
CA TYR A 44 8.22 0.66 6.97
C TYR A 44 8.11 0.58 8.50
N PHE A 45 9.22 0.30 9.18
CA PHE A 45 9.33 0.18 10.66
C PHE A 45 8.19 -0.58 11.35
N CYS A 46 7.73 -1.67 10.73
CA CYS A 46 6.65 -2.51 11.27
C CYS A 46 7.17 -3.62 12.20
N GLU A 47 8.06 -3.25 13.12
CA GLU A 47 8.57 -4.10 14.20
C GLU A 47 7.73 -3.88 15.47
N ASP A 48 7.78 -4.85 16.39
CA ASP A 48 7.09 -4.72 17.67
C ASP A 48 7.62 -3.50 18.45
N ARG A 49 6.70 -2.75 19.09
CA ARG A 49 6.94 -1.49 19.84
C ARG A 49 7.10 -0.21 19.01
N LYS A 50 6.92 -0.26 17.69
CA LYS A 50 6.91 0.93 16.82
C LYS A 50 5.48 1.47 16.61
N ALA A 51 5.37 2.74 16.19
CA ALA A 51 4.08 3.40 16.01
C ALA A 51 3.43 3.09 14.65
N GLU A 52 4.23 2.70 13.66
CA GLU A 52 3.84 2.44 12.28
C GLU A 52 2.76 1.36 12.13
N PRO A 53 2.81 0.22 12.85
CA PRO A 53 1.71 -0.74 12.87
C PRO A 53 0.35 -0.12 13.26
N GLU A 54 0.33 0.83 14.22
CA GLU A 54 -0.90 1.53 14.59
C GLU A 54 -1.37 2.49 13.50
N GLY A 55 -0.43 3.13 12.80
CA GLY A 55 -0.75 3.93 11.61
C GLY A 55 -1.48 3.11 10.55
N LEU A 56 -0.98 1.91 10.24
CA LEU A 56 -1.61 1.00 9.28
C LEU A 56 -2.98 0.52 9.75
N ARG A 57 -3.15 0.18 11.04
CA ARG A 57 -4.47 -0.16 11.60
C ARG A 57 -5.45 1.00 11.49
N ARG A 58 -5.02 2.24 11.74
CA ARG A 58 -5.88 3.43 11.58
C ARG A 58 -6.35 3.62 10.15
N LEU A 59 -5.46 3.47 9.17
CA LEU A 59 -5.84 3.51 7.76
C LEU A 59 -6.86 2.42 7.42
N HIS A 60 -6.63 1.20 7.90
CA HIS A 60 -7.56 0.08 7.69
C HIS A 60 -8.94 0.36 8.30
N ARG A 61 -9.00 0.89 9.54
CA ARG A 61 -10.25 1.33 10.18
C ARG A 61 -10.93 2.48 9.43
N ALA A 62 -10.18 3.32 8.74
CA ALA A 62 -10.70 4.39 7.87
C ALA A 62 -11.20 3.87 6.51
N GLY A 63 -11.22 2.55 6.28
CA GLY A 63 -11.74 1.93 5.05
C GLY A 63 -10.70 1.79 3.93
N VAL A 64 -9.42 2.06 4.20
CA VAL A 64 -8.36 1.89 3.20
C VAL A 64 -8.03 0.40 3.05
N GLN A 65 -8.06 -0.09 1.81
CA GLN A 65 -7.55 -1.42 1.50
C GLN A 65 -6.03 -1.38 1.42
N ILE A 66 -5.34 -2.07 2.33
CA ILE A 66 -3.87 -2.14 2.36
C ILE A 66 -3.46 -3.57 1.99
N ALA A 67 -2.60 -3.70 0.99
CA ALA A 67 -2.07 -4.98 0.54
C ALA A 67 -0.56 -4.89 0.26
N ILE A 68 0.12 -6.03 0.31
CA ILE A 68 1.49 -6.14 -0.15
C ILE A 68 1.50 -6.38 -1.66
N MET A 69 2.40 -5.72 -2.38
CA MET A 69 2.58 -5.95 -3.81
C MET A 69 3.00 -7.39 -4.09
N THR A 70 2.29 -8.01 -5.02
CA THR A 70 2.58 -9.31 -5.60
C THR A 70 3.34 -9.15 -6.91
N PHE A 71 3.76 -10.27 -7.53
CA PHE A 71 4.33 -10.26 -8.88
C PHE A 71 3.45 -9.48 -9.87
N LYS A 72 2.12 -9.65 -9.80
CA LYS A 72 1.18 -8.98 -10.71
C LYS A 72 1.21 -7.46 -10.54
N ASP A 73 1.35 -6.99 -9.31
CA ASP A 73 1.40 -5.55 -9.01
C ASP A 73 2.71 -4.92 -9.49
N TYR A 74 3.83 -5.61 -9.32
CA TYR A 74 5.11 -5.17 -9.90
C TYR A 74 5.09 -5.17 -11.43
N PHE A 75 4.55 -6.22 -12.03
CA PHE A 75 4.36 -6.30 -13.47
C PHE A 75 3.48 -5.15 -13.97
N TYR A 76 2.37 -4.86 -13.28
CA TYR A 76 1.51 -3.72 -13.62
C TYR A 76 2.25 -2.40 -13.52
N CYS A 77 3.00 -2.18 -12.44
CA CYS A 77 3.77 -0.95 -12.26
C CYS A 77 4.84 -0.76 -13.35
N TRP A 78 5.55 -1.83 -13.70
CA TRP A 78 6.57 -1.81 -14.75
C TRP A 78 6.01 -1.40 -16.12
N ASN A 79 4.81 -1.89 -16.46
CA ASN A 79 4.18 -1.59 -17.74
C ASN A 79 3.40 -0.26 -17.76
N THR A 80 3.15 0.35 -16.60
CA THR A 80 2.31 1.56 -16.49
C THR A 80 3.11 2.81 -16.15
N PHE A 81 4.12 2.70 -15.29
CA PHE A 81 4.80 3.85 -14.69
C PHE A 81 6.31 3.90 -14.98
N VAL A 82 6.86 2.91 -15.68
CA VAL A 82 8.30 2.83 -15.96
C VAL A 82 8.52 2.90 -17.47
N GLU A 83 9.47 3.74 -17.88
CA GLU A 83 9.96 3.77 -19.26
C GLU A 83 10.80 2.51 -19.54
N ASN A 84 10.13 1.48 -20.04
CA ASN A 84 10.68 0.13 -20.15
C ASN A 84 11.29 -0.18 -21.53
N HIS A 85 11.16 0.71 -22.52
CA HIS A 85 11.70 0.51 -23.87
C HIS A 85 11.35 -0.87 -24.46
N GLU A 86 10.07 -1.28 -24.32
CA GLU A 86 9.52 -2.57 -24.77
C GLU A 86 10.14 -3.81 -24.08
N ARG A 87 10.90 -3.61 -23.00
CA ARG A 87 11.47 -4.73 -22.22
C ARG A 87 10.43 -5.28 -21.26
N THR A 88 10.46 -6.60 -21.10
CA THR A 88 9.60 -7.31 -20.14
C THR A 88 10.10 -7.13 -18.71
N PHE A 89 9.16 -7.12 -17.76
CA PHE A 89 9.49 -7.12 -16.34
C PHE A 89 10.24 -8.40 -15.97
N LYS A 90 11.44 -8.26 -15.39
CA LYS A 90 12.21 -9.37 -14.85
C LYS A 90 12.09 -9.38 -13.32
N ALA A 91 11.43 -10.39 -12.77
CA ALA A 91 11.40 -10.58 -11.32
C ALA A 91 12.80 -10.92 -10.78
N TRP A 92 13.09 -10.41 -9.58
CA TRP A 92 14.26 -10.80 -8.82
C TRP A 92 13.99 -12.07 -7.99
N GLU A 93 15.08 -12.75 -7.62
CA GLU A 93 15.02 -13.91 -6.73
C GLU A 93 14.38 -13.54 -5.39
N GLY A 94 13.46 -14.37 -4.90
CA GLY A 94 12.80 -14.10 -3.62
C GLY A 94 11.57 -13.18 -3.71
N LEU A 95 11.17 -12.69 -4.89
CA LEU A 95 10.04 -11.74 -5.01
C LEU A 95 8.75 -12.34 -4.44
N HIS A 96 8.41 -13.57 -4.84
CA HIS A 96 7.18 -14.23 -4.40
C HIS A 96 7.24 -14.57 -2.89
N GLU A 97 8.34 -15.15 -2.44
CA GLU A 97 8.56 -15.51 -1.04
C GLU A 97 8.44 -14.29 -0.12
N ASN A 98 9.05 -13.16 -0.51
CA ASN A 98 8.95 -11.91 0.23
C ASN A 98 7.53 -11.37 0.25
N SER A 99 6.83 -11.40 -0.88
CA SER A 99 5.44 -10.95 -0.97
C SER A 99 4.52 -11.78 -0.04
N VAL A 100 4.69 -13.10 -0.02
CA VAL A 100 3.95 -14.00 0.89
C VAL A 100 4.29 -13.72 2.36
N ARG A 101 5.59 -13.61 2.69
CA ARG A 101 6.06 -13.33 4.05
C ARG A 101 5.52 -12.00 4.57
N LEU A 102 5.65 -10.93 3.79
CA LEU A 102 5.16 -9.60 4.13
C LEU A 102 3.63 -9.58 4.20
N SER A 103 2.92 -10.30 3.32
CA SER A 103 1.46 -10.41 3.38
C SER A 103 0.99 -11.01 4.70
N ARG A 104 1.68 -12.06 5.19
CA ARG A 104 1.40 -12.66 6.51
C ARG A 104 1.73 -11.70 7.66
N GLN A 105 2.81 -10.93 7.56
CA GLN A 105 3.14 -9.90 8.55
C GLN A 105 2.09 -8.79 8.58
N LEU A 106 1.68 -8.26 7.42
CA LEU A 106 0.63 -7.25 7.32
C LEU A 106 -0.69 -7.77 7.90
N ARG A 107 -1.10 -9.00 7.58
CA ARG A 107 -2.30 -9.60 8.16
C ARG A 107 -2.24 -9.59 9.69
N ARG A 108 -1.09 -9.95 10.30
CA ARG A 108 -0.92 -9.90 11.76
C ARG A 108 -1.01 -8.49 12.34
N ILE A 109 -0.56 -7.47 11.59
CA ILE A 109 -0.63 -6.07 12.01
C ILE A 109 -2.06 -5.54 11.99
N LEU A 110 -2.85 -5.98 11.01
CA LEU A 110 -4.21 -5.48 10.74
C LEU A 110 -5.32 -6.21 11.52
N LEU A 111 -5.02 -7.39 12.10
CA LEU A 111 -5.85 -8.01 13.13
C LEU A 111 -5.89 -7.10 14.37
#